data_AF-A0A222F2G2-F1
#
_entry.id   AF-A0A222F2G2-F1
#
_cell.length_a   1.000
_cell.length_b   1.000
_cell.length_c   1.000
_cell.angle_alpha   90.00
_cell.angle_beta   90.00
_cell.angle_gamma   90.00
#
_symmetry.space_group_name_H-M   'P 1'
#
loop_
_entity.id
_entity.type
_entity.pdbx_description
1 polymer ?
#
loop_
_entity_poly.entity_id
_entity_poly.type
_entity_poly.pdbx_seq_one_letter_code
_entity_poly.pdbx_strand_id
1 'polypeptide(L)'
;MARFPHYKSNVIELGRLLARASLDESVREALVSSPQEALAQIGLPKHATSLMTFKVVDQRLQENAVVLPYKLNDDKLASNIAGYAEDLGKHFALN
;
A
#
# COMPACT_ATOMS: atom_id res chain seq x y z
N MET A 1 7.03 19.58 2.02
CA MET A 1 6.69 18.15 2.06
C MET A 1 7.56 17.48 3.11
N ALA A 2 6.97 16.91 4.15
CA ALA A 2 7.72 16.04 5.06
C ALA A 2 8.26 14.87 4.22
N ARG A 3 9.57 14.88 3.95
CA ARG A 3 10.21 13.75 3.28
C ARG A 3 10.10 12.58 4.25
N PHE A 4 9.43 11.51 3.83
CA PHE A 4 9.46 10.24 4.55
C PHE A 4 10.93 9.97 4.92
N PRO A 5 11.27 9.74 6.20
CA PRO A 5 12.66 9.59 6.57
C PRO A 5 13.25 8.42 5.79
N HIS A 6 14.19 8.74 4.90
CA HIS A 6 14.66 7.86 3.85
C HIS A 6 15.77 6.96 4.41
N TYR A 7 15.38 5.93 5.16
CA TYR A 7 16.33 4.97 5.72
C TYR A 7 16.71 3.96 4.62
N LYS A 8 17.86 4.19 3.96
CA LYS A 8 18.34 3.33 2.85
C LYS A 8 18.40 1.84 3.23
N SER A 9 18.77 1.51 4.47
CA SER A 9 18.74 0.15 5.01
C SER A 9 17.36 -0.48 4.94
N ASN A 10 16.32 0.29 5.24
CA ASN A 10 14.95 -0.20 5.37
C ASN A 10 14.31 -0.52 4.01
N VAL A 11 14.78 0.13 2.94
CA VAL A 11 14.34 -0.18 1.57
C VAL A 11 14.78 -1.59 1.15
N ILE A 12 16.01 -1.98 1.49
CA ILE A 12 16.55 -3.32 1.17
C ILE A 12 15.78 -4.38 1.96
N GLU A 13 15.60 -4.19 3.27
CA GLU A 13 14.89 -5.16 4.10
C GLU A 13 13.40 -5.27 3.73
N LEU A 14 12.77 -4.16 3.33
CA LEU A 14 11.41 -4.18 2.79
C LEU A 14 11.36 -5.01 1.50
N GLY A 15 12.31 -4.81 0.58
CA GLY A 15 12.40 -5.62 -0.64
C GLY A 15 12.55 -7.12 -0.34
N ARG A 16 13.35 -7.48 0.67
CA ARG A 16 13.50 -8.88 1.12
C ARG A 16 12.23 -9.43 1.74
N LEU A 17 11.53 -8.65 2.56
CA LEU A 17 10.24 -9.05 3.15
C LEU A 17 9.22 -9.37 2.06
N LEU A 18 9.10 -8.50 1.05
CA LEU A 18 8.19 -8.69 -0.08
C LEU A 18 8.57 -9.93 -0.91
N ALA A 19 9.87 -10.12 -1.17
CA ALA A 19 10.36 -11.30 -1.89
C ALA A 19 10.15 -12.60 -1.10
N ARG A 20 10.20 -12.57 0.23
CA ARG A 20 9.84 -13.73 1.06
C ARG A 20 8.34 -13.99 1.05
N ALA A 21 7.53 -12.95 1.20
CA ALA A 21 6.07 -13.06 1.15
C ALA A 21 5.55 -13.54 -0.22
N SER A 22 6.30 -13.37 -1.31
CA SER A 22 5.92 -13.91 -2.62
C SER A 22 6.15 -15.42 -2.74
N LEU A 23 7.08 -15.98 -1.96
CA LEU A 23 7.50 -17.39 -1.98
C LEU A 23 6.93 -18.22 -0.82
N ASP A 24 6.66 -17.59 0.33
CA ASP A 24 6.19 -18.23 1.56
C ASP A 24 4.80 -17.70 1.94
N GLU A 25 3.83 -18.61 1.94
CA GLU A 25 2.43 -18.37 2.28
C GLU A 25 2.26 -17.80 3.70
N SER A 26 2.97 -18.39 4.68
CA SER A 26 2.84 -18.03 6.09
C SER A 26 3.34 -16.61 6.35
N VAL A 27 4.45 -16.23 5.69
CA VAL A 27 5.00 -14.87 5.76
C VAL A 27 4.04 -13.89 5.10
N ARG A 28 3.37 -14.28 4.00
CA ARG A 28 2.38 -13.45 3.35
C ARG A 28 1.17 -13.20 4.24
N GLU A 29 0.60 -14.24 4.83
CA GLU A 29 -0.54 -14.14 5.74
C GLU A 29 -0.20 -13.26 6.96
N ALA A 30 0.99 -13.42 7.53
CA ALA A 30 1.47 -12.57 8.62
C ALA A 30 1.59 -11.09 8.19
N LEU A 31 2.13 -10.84 7.00
CA LEU A 31 2.27 -9.49 6.44
C LEU A 31 0.90 -8.84 6.15
N VAL A 32 -0.08 -9.60 5.68
CA VAL A 32 -1.43 -9.10 5.39
C VAL A 32 -2.23 -8.84 6.66
N SER A 33 -2.14 -9.74 7.65
CA SER A 33 -2.90 -9.65 8.90
C SER A 33 -2.35 -8.58 9.84
N SER A 34 -1.02 -8.46 9.97
CA SER A 34 -0.36 -7.53 10.89
C SER A 34 0.81 -6.79 10.21
N PRO A 35 0.55 -5.93 9.21
CA PRO A 35 1.60 -5.26 8.45
C PRO A 35 2.50 -4.37 9.31
N GLN A 36 1.97 -3.73 10.35
CA GLN A 36 2.77 -2.92 11.28
C GLN A 36 3.82 -3.76 12.03
N GLU A 37 3.45 -4.98 12.44
CA GLU A 37 4.35 -5.89 13.15
C GLU A 37 5.43 -6.42 12.21
N ALA A 38 5.04 -6.84 11.01
CA ALA A 38 5.98 -7.30 9.99
C ALA A 38 6.98 -6.19 9.59
N LEU A 39 6.51 -4.94 9.45
CA LEU A 39 7.37 -3.79 9.17
C LEU A 39 8.29 -3.42 10.35
N ALA A 40 7.81 -3.58 11.59
CA ALA A 40 8.63 -3.36 12.78
C ALA A 40 9.77 -4.39 12.89
N GLN A 41 9.51 -5.65 12.52
CA GLN A 41 10.52 -6.73 12.54
C GLN A 41 11.70 -6.48 11.59
N ILE A 42 11.47 -5.78 10.47
CA ILE A 42 12.53 -5.41 9.53
C ILE A 42 13.28 -4.11 9.89
N GLY A 43 13.03 -3.58 11.09
CA GLY A 43 13.75 -2.42 11.60
C GLY A 43 13.16 -1.06 11.22
N LEU A 44 11.91 -0.99 10.72
CA LEU A 44 11.24 0.31 10.69
C LEU A 44 10.94 0.75 12.13
N PRO A 45 11.28 2.01 12.49
CA PRO A 45 11.02 2.50 13.83
C PRO A 45 9.52 2.44 14.16
N LYS A 46 9.18 2.01 15.38
CA LYS A 46 7.78 1.92 15.84
C LYS A 46 7.02 3.24 15.70
N HIS A 47 7.70 4.37 15.90
CA HIS A 47 7.10 5.69 15.72
C HIS A 47 6.75 5.99 14.25
N ALA A 48 7.49 5.43 13.29
CA ALA A 48 7.19 5.60 11.87
C ALA A 48 6.02 4.72 11.44
N THR A 49 5.94 3.50 11.96
CA THR A 49 4.81 2.59 11.67
C THR A 49 3.54 2.97 12.43
N SER A 50 3.62 3.68 13.56
CA SER A 50 2.45 4.13 14.33
C SER A 50 1.75 5.35 13.73
N LEU A 51 2.43 6.12 12.87
CA LEU A 51 1.88 7.35 12.27
C LEU A 51 0.95 7.07 11.06
N MET A 52 0.90 5.83 10.60
CA MET A 52 0.15 5.45 9.40
C MET A 52 -0.53 4.10 9.56
N THR A 53 -1.72 3.97 8.99
CA THR A 53 -2.37 2.68 8.82
C THR A 53 -1.81 2.01 7.57
N PHE A 54 -1.27 0.81 7.71
CA PHE A 54 -0.80 0.01 6.58
C PHE A 54 -1.87 -1.00 6.21
N LYS A 55 -2.14 -1.12 4.91
CA LYS A 55 -2.95 -2.19 4.34
C LYS A 55 -2.15 -2.81 3.20
N VAL A 56 -1.94 -4.11 3.27
CA VAL A 56 -1.29 -4.85 2.19
C VAL A 56 -2.38 -5.34 1.25
N VAL A 57 -2.20 -5.06 -0.04
CA VAL A 57 -3.12 -5.47 -1.09
C VAL A 57 -2.39 -6.46 -1.98
N ASP A 58 -2.95 -7.65 -2.10
CA ASP A 58 -2.40 -8.74 -2.91
C ASP A 58 -3.31 -8.97 -4.13
N GLN A 59 -2.72 -8.95 -5.32
CA GLN A 59 -3.45 -9.18 -6.57
C GLN A 59 -4.02 -10.59 -6.67
N ARG A 60 -3.47 -11.56 -5.94
CA ARG A 60 -4.02 -12.93 -5.84
C ARG A 60 -5.41 -12.95 -5.19
N LEU A 61 -5.69 -11.98 -4.32
CA LEU A 61 -6.95 -11.87 -3.57
C LEU A 61 -7.88 -10.79 -4.14
N GLN A 62 -7.31 -9.75 -4.74
CA GLN A 62 -8.04 -8.68 -5.41
C GLN A 62 -7.40 -8.39 -6.77
N GLU A 63 -7.92 -9.06 -7.80
CA GLU A 63 -7.51 -8.78 -9.18
C GLU A 63 -7.76 -7.30 -9.52
N ASN A 64 -6.81 -6.69 -10.23
CA ASN A 64 -6.87 -5.29 -10.68
C ASN A 64 -6.95 -4.24 -9.57
N ALA A 65 -6.47 -4.55 -8.36
CA ALA A 65 -6.41 -3.55 -7.31
C ALA A 65 -5.41 -2.43 -7.64
N VAL A 66 -5.88 -1.18 -7.61
CA VAL A 66 -5.09 0.04 -7.86
C VAL A 66 -5.08 0.91 -6.61
N VAL A 67 -3.91 1.40 -6.23
CA VAL A 67 -3.74 2.36 -5.12
C VAL A 67 -3.77 3.77 -5.69
N LEU A 68 -4.72 4.58 -5.23
CA LEU A 68 -4.80 5.99 -5.61
C LEU A 68 -3.86 6.83 -4.72
N PRO A 69 -3.12 7.80 -5.30
CA PRO A 69 -2.22 8.66 -4.53
C PRO A 69 -2.95 9.77 -3.74
N TYR A 70 -4.28 9.77 -3.77
CA TYR A 70 -5.16 10.71 -3.09
C TYR A 70 -6.42 10.01 -2.61
N LYS A 71 -7.10 10.64 -1.64
CA LYS A 71 -8.39 10.15 -1.15
C LYS A 71 -9.47 10.38 -2.20
N LEU A 72 -10.33 9.38 -2.40
CA LEU A 72 -11.54 9.54 -3.21
C LEU A 72 -12.41 10.66 -2.62
N ASN A 73 -13.06 11.44 -3.49
CA ASN A 73 -14.05 12.41 -3.09
C ASN A 73 -15.43 11.83 -3.40
N ASP A 74 -16.05 11.26 -2.37
CA ASP A 74 -17.32 10.54 -2.47
C ASP A 74 -18.45 11.44 -2.98
N ASP A 75 -18.48 12.71 -2.57
CA ASP A 75 -19.50 13.67 -3.01
C ASP A 75 -19.41 13.95 -4.52
N LYS A 76 -18.18 14.11 -5.04
CA LYS A 76 -17.95 14.32 -6.47
C LYS A 76 -18.25 13.08 -7.30
N LEU A 77 -18.01 11.90 -6.74
CA LEU A 77 -18.34 10.62 -7.36
C LEU A 77 -19.86 10.43 -7.43
N ALA A 78 -20.56 10.66 -6.31
CA ALA A 78 -22.01 10.56 -6.21
C ALA A 78 -22.74 11.59 -7.09
N SER A 79 -22.17 12.78 -7.23
CA SER A 79 -22.71 13.85 -8.09
C SER A 79 -22.35 13.68 -9.57
N ASN A 80 -21.68 12.59 -9.94
CA ASN A 80 -21.21 12.28 -11.29
C ASN A 80 -20.60 13.48 -12.02
N ILE A 81 -19.71 14.20 -11.32
CA ILE A 81 -19.10 15.41 -11.87
C ILE A 81 -18.32 15.05 -13.14
N ALA A 82 -18.71 15.66 -14.25
CA ALA A 82 -18.06 15.49 -15.55
C ALA A 82 -16.54 15.76 -15.42
N GLY A 83 -15.73 14.84 -15.92
CA GLY A 83 -14.26 14.87 -15.82
C GLY A 83 -13.69 14.14 -14.58
N TYR A 84 -14.37 14.14 -13.43
CA TYR A 84 -13.82 13.47 -12.22
C TYR A 84 -13.78 11.95 -12.36
N ALA A 85 -14.88 11.34 -12.84
CA ALA A 85 -14.93 9.90 -13.09
C ALA A 85 -14.02 9.48 -14.25
N GLU A 86 -13.87 10.32 -15.27
CA GLU A 86 -13.01 10.08 -16.42
C GLU A 86 -11.52 10.12 -16.03
N ASP A 87 -11.12 11.11 -15.25
CA ASP A 87 -9.77 11.20 -14.70
C ASP A 87 -9.46 10.03 -13.75
N LEU A 88 -10.43 9.62 -12.94
CA LEU A 88 -10.31 8.45 -12.09
C LEU A 88 -10.12 7.17 -12.92
N GLY A 89 -10.88 7.01 -14.00
CA GLY A 89 -10.82 5.86 -14.91
C GLY A 89 -9.46 5.65 -15.57
N LYS A 90 -8.70 6.74 -15.82
CA LYS A 90 -7.33 6.66 -16.39
C LYS A 90 -6.37 5.84 -15.53
N HIS A 91 -6.58 5.79 -14.21
CA HIS A 91 -5.75 5.00 -13.30
C HIS A 91 -6.03 3.48 -13.36
N PHE A 92 -7.19 3.08 -13.88
CA PHE A 92 -7.61 1.67 -13.99
C PHE A 92 -7.40 1.10 -15.40
N ALA A 93 -7.19 1.95 -16.41
CA ALA A 93 -7.00 1.56 -17.80
C ALA A 93 -5.60 0.99 -18.13
N LEU A 94 -4.72 0.86 -17.14
CA LEU A 94 -3.32 0.40 -17.30
C LEU A 94 -3.16 -1.15 -17.26
N ASN A 95 -4.23 -1.90 -17.55
CA ASN A 95 -4.18 -3.35 -17.73
C ASN A 95 -4.23 -3.74 -19.20
#